data_AF-A0A6A4QQZ7-F1
#
_entry.id   AF-A0A6A4QQZ7-F1
#
_cell.length_a   1.000
_cell.length_b   1.000
_cell.length_c   1.000
_cell.angle_alpha   90.00
_cell.angle_beta   90.00
_cell.angle_gamma   90.00
#
_symmetry.space_group_name_H-M   'P 1'
#
loop_
_entity.id
_entity.type
_entity.pdbx_description
1 polymer ?
#
loop_
_entity_poly.entity_id
_entity_poly.type
_entity_poly.pdbx_seq_one_letter_code
_entity_poly.pdbx_strand_id
1 'polypeptide(L)'
;MNGGGQINGNGYVWWKSGKALSFKNCNHLRLSWIHHLNSPMGHISINKCNNITLSHLNINAPKSSPNTDGIDIGASNHIVIRNCIIATGDDCISMDNGTSNIIITNITCGPGHGISVGSLGKNGEYATVKNVYVSNCSFNGASNGLRIKTWQGGSGYVRNITFKHIKFRNTINPIIINQDYQDIMTNGIKNQTHKSGLEITGVTYRDIKGTSGSKVAINLDCSSRKGCYDIIMEDINITPVSSKSKPTASCNNAHGRATSVLPKVPCLLKKPLGFY
;
A
#
# COMPACT_ATOMS: atom_id res chain seq x y z
N MET A 1 -24.13 -3.95 -8.45
CA MET A 1 -24.22 -2.79 -9.35
C MET A 1 -23.28 -3.01 -10.52
N ASN A 2 -23.79 -2.95 -11.74
CA ASN A 2 -23.05 -3.10 -12.99
C ASN A 2 -23.54 -2.08 -14.03
N GLY A 3 -22.68 -1.74 -15.01
CA GLY A 3 -23.02 -0.86 -16.14
C GLY A 3 -22.14 0.39 -16.19
N GLY A 4 -21.97 0.96 -17.39
CA GLY A 4 -21.07 2.08 -17.73
C GLY A 4 -21.42 3.46 -17.13
N GLY A 5 -22.14 3.49 -16.01
CA GLY A 5 -22.58 4.71 -15.35
C GLY A 5 -21.44 5.47 -14.66
N GLN A 6 -21.71 6.73 -14.31
CA GLN A 6 -20.74 7.64 -13.70
C GLN A 6 -21.25 8.20 -12.38
N ILE A 7 -20.40 8.19 -11.35
CA ILE A 7 -20.59 8.90 -10.09
C ILE A 7 -19.56 10.04 -10.04
N ASN A 8 -20.02 11.28 -10.21
CA ASN A 8 -19.17 12.47 -10.08
C ASN A 8 -19.46 13.17 -8.74
N GLY A 9 -18.47 13.18 -7.85
CA GLY A 9 -18.59 13.78 -6.52
C GLY A 9 -18.46 15.30 -6.49
N ASN A 10 -18.06 15.94 -7.60
CA ASN A 10 -17.83 17.40 -7.71
C ASN A 10 -16.93 17.97 -6.59
N GLY A 11 -15.98 17.19 -6.10
CA GLY A 11 -15.20 17.44 -4.89
C GLY A 11 -14.30 18.67 -4.90
N TYR A 12 -14.08 19.30 -6.06
CA TYR A 12 -13.24 20.51 -6.20
C TYR A 12 -13.61 21.62 -5.22
N VAL A 13 -14.91 21.74 -4.85
CA VAL A 13 -15.40 22.79 -3.95
C VAL A 13 -15.24 22.40 -2.46
N TRP A 14 -15.04 21.12 -2.14
CA TRP A 14 -15.19 20.59 -0.77
C TRP A 14 -14.12 19.57 -0.35
N TRP A 15 -12.91 19.56 -0.91
CA TRP A 15 -11.80 18.64 -0.54
C TRP A 15 -11.37 18.69 0.95
N LYS A 16 -12.31 18.38 1.85
CA LYS A 16 -12.34 18.55 3.30
C LYS A 16 -13.32 17.58 3.95
N SER A 17 -14.41 17.14 3.29
CA SER A 17 -15.34 16.15 3.87
C SER A 17 -16.21 15.38 2.84
N GLY A 18 -16.51 14.11 3.14
CA GLY A 18 -17.46 13.26 2.40
C GLY A 18 -16.81 12.23 1.46
N LYS A 19 -17.27 10.98 1.51
CA LYS A 19 -16.87 9.91 0.57
C LYS A 19 -17.94 9.76 -0.51
N ALA A 20 -17.55 9.57 -1.77
CA ALA A 20 -18.52 9.44 -2.87
C ALA A 20 -19.39 8.19 -2.77
N LEU A 21 -18.81 7.04 -2.37
CA LEU A 21 -19.54 5.79 -2.19
C LEU A 21 -18.99 5.02 -0.99
N SER A 22 -19.89 4.56 -0.12
CA SER A 22 -19.52 3.81 1.08
C SER A 22 -20.44 2.61 1.26
N PHE A 23 -19.84 1.42 1.34
CA PHE A 23 -20.51 0.17 1.65
C PHE A 23 -20.16 -0.24 3.07
N LYS A 24 -21.18 -0.35 3.92
CA LYS A 24 -21.04 -0.71 5.33
C LYS A 24 -21.97 -1.87 5.66
N ASN A 25 -21.42 -2.97 6.19
CA ASN A 25 -22.17 -4.20 6.45
C ASN A 25 -22.85 -4.78 5.19
N CYS A 26 -22.25 -4.59 4.01
CA CYS A 26 -22.77 -5.12 2.75
C CYS A 26 -21.98 -6.37 2.38
N ASN A 27 -22.61 -7.54 2.38
CA ASN A 27 -21.96 -8.80 2.02
C ASN A 27 -22.38 -9.25 0.61
N HIS A 28 -21.55 -10.07 -0.04
CA HIS A 28 -21.83 -10.60 -1.40
C HIS A 28 -21.98 -9.50 -2.47
N LEU A 29 -21.34 -8.35 -2.25
CA LEU A 29 -21.42 -7.21 -3.16
C LEU A 29 -20.57 -7.43 -4.41
N ARG A 30 -21.15 -7.10 -5.57
CA ARG A 30 -20.43 -6.97 -6.84
C ARG A 30 -20.62 -5.57 -7.39
N LEU A 31 -19.51 -4.86 -7.58
CA LEU A 31 -19.46 -3.55 -8.23
C LEU A 31 -18.59 -3.66 -9.49
N SER A 32 -19.14 -3.26 -10.64
CA SER A 32 -18.36 -3.33 -11.88
C SER A 32 -18.74 -2.32 -12.93
N TRP A 33 -17.78 -1.95 -13.78
CA TRP A 33 -17.96 -1.09 -14.96
C TRP A 33 -18.37 0.36 -14.66
N ILE A 34 -18.10 0.86 -13.46
CA ILE A 34 -18.49 2.22 -13.04
C ILE A 34 -17.30 3.18 -13.10
N HIS A 35 -17.58 4.41 -13.55
CA HIS A 35 -16.67 5.54 -13.51
C HIS A 35 -16.89 6.37 -12.23
N HIS A 36 -15.85 6.62 -11.44
CA HIS A 36 -15.89 7.49 -10.28
C HIS A 36 -15.00 8.71 -10.53
N LEU A 37 -15.57 9.91 -10.47
CA LEU A 37 -14.86 11.15 -10.75
C LEU A 37 -14.91 12.09 -9.54
N ASN A 38 -13.78 12.72 -9.24
CA ASN A 38 -13.67 13.90 -8.37
C ASN A 38 -14.40 13.74 -7.03
N SER A 39 -14.12 12.66 -6.29
CA SER A 39 -14.66 12.53 -4.94
C SER A 39 -14.13 13.65 -4.02
N PRO A 40 -14.95 14.19 -3.09
CA PRO A 40 -14.49 15.17 -2.10
C PRO A 40 -13.41 14.63 -1.13
N MET A 41 -13.44 13.33 -0.84
CA MET A 41 -12.36 12.55 -0.18
C MET A 41 -12.24 11.18 -0.88
N GLY A 42 -12.10 10.08 -0.14
CA GLY A 42 -12.04 8.72 -0.72
C GLY A 42 -13.25 8.39 -1.60
N HIS A 43 -13.00 7.74 -2.75
CA HIS A 43 -14.02 7.44 -3.76
C HIS A 43 -14.91 6.27 -3.34
N ILE A 44 -14.31 5.16 -2.92
CA ILE A 44 -15.03 3.94 -2.52
C ILE A 44 -14.50 3.46 -1.17
N SER A 45 -15.40 3.27 -0.21
CA SER A 45 -15.07 2.66 1.08
C SER A 45 -15.82 1.34 1.28
N ILE A 46 -15.08 0.31 1.68
CA ILE A 46 -15.58 -1.03 2.03
C ILE A 46 -15.31 -1.24 3.52
N ASN A 47 -16.36 -1.24 4.34
CA ASN A 47 -16.24 -1.35 5.78
C ASN A 47 -17.14 -2.45 6.34
N LYS A 48 -16.60 -3.36 7.17
CA LYS A 48 -17.37 -4.46 7.78
C LYS A 48 -18.10 -5.32 6.73
N CYS A 49 -17.45 -5.57 5.60
CA CYS A 49 -18.01 -6.30 4.48
C CYS A 49 -17.32 -7.65 4.30
N ASN A 50 -18.05 -8.64 3.77
CA ASN A 50 -17.52 -9.96 3.44
C ASN A 50 -17.94 -10.37 2.02
N ASN A 51 -17.02 -10.99 1.28
CA ASN A 51 -17.24 -11.52 -0.06
C ASN A 51 -17.61 -10.42 -1.06
N ILE A 52 -16.63 -9.55 -1.33
CA ILE A 52 -16.81 -8.37 -2.20
C ILE A 52 -15.97 -8.53 -3.46
N THR A 53 -16.57 -8.24 -4.61
CA THR A 53 -15.83 -8.13 -5.89
C THR A 53 -16.01 -6.75 -6.49
N LEU A 54 -14.90 -6.03 -6.65
CA LEU A 54 -14.81 -4.76 -7.37
C LEU A 54 -14.04 -5.01 -8.67
N SER A 55 -14.61 -4.68 -9.83
CA SER A 55 -13.91 -4.93 -11.09
C SER A 55 -14.23 -3.97 -12.23
N HIS A 56 -13.29 -3.75 -13.16
CA HIS A 56 -13.53 -2.87 -14.32
C HIS A 56 -13.94 -1.45 -13.89
N LEU A 57 -13.34 -0.93 -12.82
CA LEU A 57 -13.61 0.42 -12.33
C LEU A 57 -12.61 1.41 -12.94
N ASN A 58 -13.09 2.61 -13.24
CA ASN A 58 -12.23 3.73 -13.61
C ASN A 58 -12.44 4.85 -12.58
N ILE A 59 -11.44 5.10 -11.74
CA ILE A 59 -11.49 6.07 -10.64
C ILE A 59 -10.50 7.19 -10.95
N ASN A 60 -10.99 8.43 -11.00
CA ASN A 60 -10.18 9.58 -11.37
C ASN A 60 -10.43 10.80 -10.47
N ALA A 61 -9.37 11.37 -9.93
CA ALA A 61 -9.33 12.70 -9.38
C ALA A 61 -7.96 13.36 -9.66
N PRO A 62 -7.84 14.70 -9.62
CA PRO A 62 -6.58 15.40 -9.86
C PRO A 62 -5.46 14.93 -8.94
N LYS A 63 -4.22 14.86 -9.43
CA LYS A 63 -3.05 14.50 -8.60
C LYS A 63 -2.91 15.34 -7.33
N SER A 64 -3.36 16.59 -7.36
CA SER A 64 -3.28 17.52 -6.23
C SER A 64 -4.46 17.43 -5.25
N SER A 65 -5.45 16.57 -5.49
CA SER A 65 -6.63 16.49 -4.61
C SER A 65 -6.33 15.69 -3.34
N PRO A 66 -6.36 16.31 -2.15
CA PRO A 66 -5.93 15.64 -0.92
C PRO A 66 -6.93 14.55 -0.50
N ASN A 67 -6.42 13.43 0.04
CA ASN A 67 -7.23 12.36 0.64
C ASN A 67 -8.32 11.77 -0.28
N THR A 68 -8.03 11.73 -1.58
CA THR A 68 -8.93 11.23 -2.62
C THR A 68 -8.69 9.75 -2.93
N ASP A 69 -8.45 8.96 -1.89
CA ASP A 69 -8.15 7.54 -1.97
C ASP A 69 -9.11 6.81 -2.95
N GLY A 70 -8.59 5.87 -3.73
CA GLY A 70 -9.39 5.15 -4.71
C GLY A 70 -10.35 4.18 -4.03
N ILE A 71 -9.80 3.19 -3.33
CA ILE A 71 -10.56 2.17 -2.62
C ILE A 71 -9.97 1.97 -1.22
N ASP A 72 -10.76 2.27 -0.19
CA ASP A 72 -10.42 2.00 1.21
C ASP A 72 -11.09 0.73 1.70
N ILE A 73 -10.33 -0.18 2.31
CA ILE A 73 -10.84 -1.44 2.85
C ILE A 73 -10.54 -1.52 4.34
N GLY A 74 -11.57 -1.59 5.18
CA GLY A 74 -11.42 -1.74 6.63
C GLY A 74 -12.36 -2.79 7.22
N ALA A 75 -11.92 -3.49 8.26
CA ALA A 75 -12.70 -4.49 8.99
C ALA A 75 -13.41 -5.52 8.08
N SER A 76 -12.79 -5.91 6.96
CA SER A 76 -13.46 -6.66 5.90
C SER A 76 -12.71 -7.94 5.50
N ASN A 77 -13.43 -8.90 4.91
CA ASN A 77 -12.88 -10.22 4.59
C ASN A 77 -13.27 -10.70 3.19
N HIS A 78 -12.42 -11.49 2.53
CA HIS A 78 -12.66 -12.03 1.18
C HIS A 78 -13.00 -10.93 0.15
N ILE A 79 -12.01 -10.10 -0.15
CA ILE A 79 -12.15 -8.97 -1.06
C ILE A 79 -11.34 -9.23 -2.32
N VAL A 80 -11.99 -9.10 -3.49
CA VAL A 80 -11.34 -9.21 -4.80
C VAL A 80 -11.47 -7.89 -5.53
N ILE A 81 -10.34 -7.28 -5.90
CA ILE A 81 -10.27 -6.08 -6.72
C ILE A 81 -9.49 -6.41 -7.99
N ARG A 82 -10.10 -6.22 -9.16
CA ARG A 82 -9.43 -6.56 -10.42
C ARG A 82 -9.77 -5.70 -11.62
N ASN A 83 -8.83 -5.56 -12.55
CA ASN A 83 -9.04 -4.86 -13.83
C ASN A 83 -9.47 -3.40 -13.62
N CYS A 84 -8.83 -2.66 -12.72
CA CYS A 84 -9.20 -1.27 -12.42
C CYS A 84 -8.11 -0.29 -12.85
N ILE A 85 -8.52 0.92 -13.24
CA ILE A 85 -7.64 2.07 -13.46
C ILE A 85 -7.95 3.08 -12.37
N ILE A 86 -6.95 3.48 -11.61
CA ILE A 86 -7.08 4.37 -10.45
C ILE A 86 -6.01 5.46 -10.54
N ALA A 87 -6.45 6.69 -10.70
CA ALA A 87 -5.61 7.89 -10.74
C ALA A 87 -6.19 8.92 -9.77
N THR A 88 -5.52 9.18 -8.66
CA THR A 88 -6.04 10.05 -7.59
C THR A 88 -4.90 10.88 -6.97
N GLY A 89 -5.21 11.69 -5.96
CA GLY A 89 -4.20 12.43 -5.20
C GLY A 89 -3.71 11.71 -3.93
N ASP A 90 -4.24 10.53 -3.60
CA ASP A 90 -3.83 9.73 -2.43
C ASP A 90 -3.72 8.23 -2.77
N ASP A 91 -3.86 7.31 -1.81
CA ASP A 91 -3.69 5.87 -2.04
C ASP A 91 -4.63 5.37 -3.15
N CYS A 92 -4.10 4.57 -4.08
CA CYS A 92 -4.93 3.89 -5.07
C CYS A 92 -5.84 2.88 -4.39
N ILE A 93 -5.26 2.07 -3.49
CA ILE A 93 -5.97 1.11 -2.65
C ILE A 93 -5.30 1.13 -1.27
N SER A 94 -6.09 1.31 -0.22
CA SER A 94 -5.65 1.27 1.18
C SER A 94 -6.30 0.08 1.91
N MET A 95 -5.52 -0.59 2.76
CA MET A 95 -5.97 -1.73 3.57
C MET A 95 -5.78 -1.40 5.05
N ASP A 96 -6.88 -1.04 5.69
CA ASP A 96 -6.96 -0.62 7.08
C ASP A 96 -7.19 -1.79 8.03
N ASN A 97 -7.24 -1.47 9.32
CA ASN A 97 -7.36 -2.43 10.42
C ASN A 97 -8.52 -3.43 10.23
N GLY A 98 -8.26 -4.70 10.57
CA GLY A 98 -9.25 -5.77 10.66
C GLY A 98 -9.54 -6.41 9.32
N THR A 99 -8.63 -6.26 8.35
CA THR A 99 -8.86 -6.72 6.97
C THR A 99 -8.07 -7.99 6.66
N SER A 100 -8.69 -8.95 5.97
CA SER A 100 -8.01 -10.18 5.58
C SER A 100 -8.51 -10.81 4.29
N ASN A 101 -7.69 -11.70 3.71
CA ASN A 101 -8.01 -12.48 2.50
C ASN A 101 -8.37 -11.56 1.32
N ILE A 102 -7.38 -10.79 0.87
CA ILE A 102 -7.53 -9.77 -0.16
C ILE A 102 -6.75 -10.20 -1.40
N ILE A 103 -7.39 -10.16 -2.56
CA ILE A 103 -6.76 -10.35 -3.87
C ILE A 103 -6.91 -9.05 -4.65
N ILE A 104 -5.78 -8.46 -5.04
CA ILE A 104 -5.72 -7.29 -5.91
C ILE A 104 -4.95 -7.69 -7.17
N THR A 105 -5.55 -7.59 -8.34
CA THR A 105 -4.86 -7.98 -9.58
C THR A 105 -5.20 -7.13 -10.79
N ASN A 106 -4.25 -6.95 -11.70
CA ASN A 106 -4.45 -6.18 -12.93
C ASN A 106 -4.94 -4.75 -12.65
N ILE A 107 -4.17 -3.99 -11.87
CA ILE A 107 -4.47 -2.60 -11.52
C ILE A 107 -3.48 -1.66 -12.21
N THR A 108 -4.00 -0.64 -12.89
CA THR A 108 -3.20 0.53 -13.27
C THR A 108 -3.42 1.63 -12.24
N CYS A 109 -2.42 1.84 -11.39
CA CYS A 109 -2.41 2.87 -10.37
C CYS A 109 -1.54 4.05 -10.83
N GLY A 110 -1.95 5.27 -10.55
CA GLY A 110 -1.09 6.44 -10.71
C GLY A 110 -1.64 7.50 -11.66
N PRO A 111 -1.49 8.80 -11.32
CA PRO A 111 -0.84 9.32 -10.10
C PRO A 111 -1.57 8.95 -8.79
N GLY A 112 -0.92 9.16 -7.64
CA GLY A 112 -1.42 8.79 -6.30
C GLY A 112 -0.32 8.28 -5.37
N HIS A 113 -0.69 7.73 -4.21
CA HIS A 113 0.22 7.25 -3.16
C HIS A 113 0.48 5.74 -3.19
N GLY A 114 -0.03 5.03 -4.19
CA GLY A 114 0.25 3.61 -4.42
C GLY A 114 -0.75 2.66 -3.77
N ILE A 115 -0.33 1.42 -3.56
CA ILE A 115 -1.13 0.41 -2.82
C ILE A 115 -0.52 0.30 -1.42
N SER A 116 -1.31 0.64 -0.41
CA SER A 116 -0.86 0.79 0.97
C SER A 116 -1.55 -0.19 1.92
N VAL A 117 -0.76 -0.91 2.72
CA VAL A 117 -1.23 -1.55 3.96
C VAL A 117 -1.09 -0.52 5.08
N GLY A 118 -2.21 -0.19 5.71
CA GLY A 118 -2.33 0.80 6.77
C GLY A 118 -2.72 2.21 6.31
N SER A 119 -2.66 3.20 7.20
CA SER A 119 -1.86 3.17 8.44
C SER A 119 -2.49 2.36 9.58
N LEU A 120 -1.69 1.57 10.28
CA LEU A 120 -2.16 0.67 11.34
C LEU A 120 -1.60 1.03 12.72
N GLY A 121 -2.38 0.83 13.78
CA GLY A 121 -1.91 0.91 15.16
C GLY A 121 -1.82 2.33 15.73
N LYS A 122 -2.55 3.29 15.16
CA LYS A 122 -2.56 4.67 15.64
C LYS A 122 -2.99 4.69 17.12
N ASN A 123 -2.35 5.52 17.93
CA ASN A 123 -2.66 5.65 19.37
C ASN A 123 -2.55 4.33 20.16
N GLY A 124 -1.69 3.40 19.74
CA GLY A 124 -1.51 2.12 20.43
C GLY A 124 -2.56 1.06 20.10
N GLU A 125 -3.43 1.32 19.11
CA GLU A 125 -4.49 0.40 18.69
C GLU A 125 -3.94 -1.00 18.35
N TYR A 126 -4.68 -2.04 18.71
CA TYR A 126 -4.47 -3.39 18.19
C TYR A 126 -4.99 -3.45 16.76
N ALA A 127 -4.08 -3.64 15.80
CA ALA A 127 -4.43 -3.66 14.39
C ALA A 127 -3.90 -4.89 13.64
N THR A 128 -4.73 -5.40 12.72
CA THR A 128 -4.40 -6.60 11.95
C THR A 128 -4.69 -6.45 10.46
N VAL A 129 -3.74 -6.90 9.63
CA VAL A 129 -3.95 -7.18 8.20
C VAL A 129 -3.27 -8.51 7.87
N LYS A 130 -3.96 -9.42 7.17
CA LYS A 130 -3.34 -10.69 6.77
C LYS A 130 -3.85 -11.26 5.45
N ASN A 131 -3.03 -12.09 4.82
CA ASN A 131 -3.37 -12.84 3.60
C ASN A 131 -3.75 -11.88 2.46
N VAL A 132 -2.79 -11.08 2.01
CA VAL A 132 -2.97 -10.13 0.91
C VAL A 132 -2.11 -10.56 -0.26
N TYR A 133 -2.73 -10.67 -1.43
CA TYR A 133 -2.05 -11.01 -2.68
C TYR A 133 -2.28 -9.92 -3.73
N VAL A 134 -1.25 -9.15 -4.03
CA VAL A 134 -1.25 -8.10 -5.04
C VAL A 134 -0.43 -8.57 -6.23
N SER A 135 -1.02 -8.60 -7.43
CA SER A 135 -0.35 -9.12 -8.63
C SER A 135 -0.66 -8.37 -9.91
N ASN A 136 0.27 -8.40 -10.88
CA ASN A 136 0.04 -7.86 -12.23
C ASN A 136 -0.36 -6.37 -12.22
N CYS A 137 0.23 -5.56 -11.35
CA CYS A 137 -0.11 -4.13 -11.22
C CYS A 137 0.97 -3.25 -11.85
N SER A 138 0.56 -2.11 -12.40
CA SER A 138 1.45 -1.06 -12.90
C SER A 138 1.22 0.25 -12.18
N PHE A 139 2.30 0.96 -11.86
CA PHE A 139 2.27 2.26 -11.19
C PHE A 139 2.88 3.33 -12.10
N ASN A 140 2.11 4.38 -12.43
CA ASN A 140 2.50 5.41 -13.39
C ASN A 140 2.49 6.79 -12.73
N GLY A 141 3.67 7.39 -12.47
CA GLY A 141 3.75 8.74 -11.89
C GLY A 141 3.28 8.85 -10.44
N ALA A 142 3.16 7.72 -9.73
CA ALA A 142 2.77 7.66 -8.32
C ALA A 142 3.91 8.09 -7.38
N SER A 143 3.57 8.66 -6.22
CA SER A 143 4.57 9.03 -5.21
C SER A 143 5.14 7.82 -4.48
N ASN A 144 4.34 6.77 -4.26
CA ASN A 144 4.82 5.49 -3.77
C ASN A 144 4.25 4.34 -4.61
N GLY A 145 4.91 3.19 -4.55
CA GLY A 145 4.45 1.97 -5.18
C GLY A 145 3.72 1.07 -4.18
N LEU A 146 4.48 0.20 -3.52
CA LEU A 146 4.00 -0.78 -2.56
C LEU A 146 4.43 -0.32 -1.17
N ARG A 147 3.46 -0.06 -0.29
CA ARG A 147 3.73 0.58 1.01
C ARG A 147 3.10 -0.20 2.15
N ILE A 148 3.84 -0.41 3.23
CA ILE A 148 3.32 -0.85 4.53
C ILE A 148 3.66 0.25 5.53
N LYS A 149 2.64 0.82 6.19
CA LYS A 149 2.78 1.92 7.14
C LYS A 149 2.12 1.58 8.47
N THR A 150 2.89 1.56 9.56
CA THR A 150 2.36 1.36 10.92
C THR A 150 2.85 2.46 11.85
N TRP A 151 2.03 2.82 12.83
CA TRP A 151 2.36 3.79 13.87
C TRP A 151 3.21 3.13 14.96
N GLN A 152 4.05 3.93 15.61
CA GLN A 152 4.75 3.52 16.84
C GLN A 152 3.74 3.25 17.97
N GLY A 153 4.07 2.33 18.87
CA GLY A 153 3.22 2.00 20.01
C GLY A 153 2.04 1.09 19.71
N GLY A 154 1.65 0.93 18.44
CA GLY A 154 0.61 -0.02 18.02
C GLY A 154 0.93 -1.46 18.41
N SER A 155 -0.10 -2.32 18.38
CA SER A 155 0.03 -3.76 18.62
C SER A 155 -0.73 -4.56 17.54
N GLY A 156 -0.55 -5.88 17.50
CA GLY A 156 -1.11 -6.73 16.46
C GLY A 156 -0.10 -7.08 15.37
N TYR A 157 -0.55 -7.24 14.12
CA TYR A 157 0.29 -7.83 13.07
C TYR A 157 -0.12 -7.47 11.62
N VAL A 158 0.88 -7.48 10.73
CA VAL A 158 0.76 -7.55 9.28
C VAL A 158 1.44 -8.85 8.84
N ARG A 159 0.67 -9.80 8.30
CA ARG A 159 1.20 -11.14 7.99
C ARG A 159 0.82 -11.64 6.60
N ASN A 160 1.72 -12.39 5.97
CA ASN A 160 1.44 -13.08 4.71
C ASN A 160 0.95 -12.12 3.62
N ILE A 161 1.83 -11.22 3.22
CA ILE A 161 1.60 -10.22 2.17
C ILE A 161 2.48 -10.57 0.98
N THR A 162 1.91 -10.69 -0.20
CA THR A 162 2.65 -10.95 -1.43
C THR A 162 2.38 -9.87 -2.47
N PHE A 163 3.45 -9.30 -3.01
CA PHE A 163 3.45 -8.42 -4.16
C PHE A 163 4.20 -9.10 -5.30
N LYS A 164 3.54 -9.36 -6.43
CA LYS A 164 4.12 -10.12 -7.55
C LYS A 164 3.86 -9.47 -8.91
N HIS A 165 4.78 -9.56 -9.86
CA HIS A 165 4.57 -9.08 -11.24
C HIS A 165 4.19 -7.59 -11.26
N ILE A 166 5.06 -6.74 -10.70
CA ILE A 166 4.79 -5.31 -10.52
C ILE A 166 5.67 -4.48 -11.46
N LYS A 167 5.07 -3.48 -12.12
CA LYS A 167 5.77 -2.56 -13.01
C LYS A 167 5.71 -1.12 -12.49
N PHE A 168 6.85 -0.50 -12.22
CA PHE A 168 6.96 0.91 -11.86
C PHE A 168 7.35 1.76 -13.08
N ARG A 169 6.66 2.87 -13.30
CA ARG A 169 7.01 3.89 -14.29
C ARG A 169 6.97 5.25 -13.63
N ASN A 170 8.15 5.83 -13.41
CA ASN A 170 8.29 7.12 -12.76
C ASN A 170 7.61 7.16 -11.38
N THR A 171 7.79 6.09 -10.60
CA THR A 171 7.29 6.02 -9.23
C THR A 171 8.34 6.58 -8.29
N ILE A 172 8.00 7.58 -7.46
CA ILE A 172 9.01 8.27 -6.64
C ILE A 172 9.64 7.31 -5.63
N ASN A 173 8.84 6.61 -4.82
CA ASN A 173 9.30 5.65 -3.81
C ASN A 173 8.67 4.25 -4.05
N PRO A 174 9.29 3.40 -4.87
CA PRO A 174 8.72 2.12 -5.29
C PRO A 174 8.31 1.14 -4.18
N ILE A 175 9.19 0.88 -3.19
CA ILE A 175 8.93 -0.11 -2.12
C ILE A 175 9.23 0.51 -0.77
N ILE A 176 8.24 0.49 0.13
CA ILE A 176 8.34 1.05 1.47
C ILE A 176 7.76 0.08 2.51
N ILE A 177 8.53 -0.17 3.56
CA ILE A 177 8.01 -0.53 4.88
C ILE A 177 8.44 0.58 5.83
N ASN A 178 7.49 1.16 6.55
CA ASN A 178 7.74 2.19 7.56
C ASN A 178 6.92 1.86 8.82
N GLN A 179 7.61 1.40 9.87
CA GLN A 179 6.99 1.12 11.17
C GLN A 179 6.94 2.33 12.13
N ASP A 180 7.48 3.46 11.70
CA ASP A 180 7.51 4.72 12.44
C ASP A 180 6.69 5.80 11.68
N TYR A 181 5.53 5.42 11.14
CA TYR A 181 4.69 6.33 10.37
C TYR A 181 4.17 7.49 11.23
N GLN A 182 4.26 8.70 10.68
CA GLN A 182 3.73 9.95 11.25
C GLN A 182 2.92 10.66 10.16
N ASP A 183 1.76 11.19 10.51
CA ASP A 183 1.03 12.08 9.59
C ASP A 183 1.57 13.52 9.73
N ILE A 184 1.43 14.32 8.67
CA ILE A 184 1.93 15.71 8.64
C ILE A 184 1.33 16.55 9.78
N MET A 185 0.14 16.19 10.26
CA MET A 185 -0.57 16.87 11.35
C MET A 185 -0.03 16.54 12.75
N THR A 186 0.67 15.41 12.91
CA THR A 186 1.24 14.94 14.19
C THR A 186 2.73 15.23 14.32
N ASN A 187 3.29 16.08 13.43
CA ASN A 187 4.65 16.64 13.50
C ASN A 187 5.01 17.10 14.93
N GLY A 188 5.57 16.20 15.77
CA GLY A 188 5.96 16.60 17.11
C GLY A 188 6.14 15.51 18.16
N ILE A 189 5.51 14.33 18.05
CA ILE A 189 5.68 13.31 19.11
C ILE A 189 6.66 12.22 18.67
N LYS A 190 7.95 12.59 18.58
CA LYS A 190 9.07 11.62 18.56
C LYS A 190 9.36 11.02 19.96
N ASN A 191 8.58 11.39 20.97
CA ASN A 191 8.98 11.27 22.38
C ASN A 191 8.42 10.07 23.12
N GLN A 192 7.82 9.10 22.43
CA GLN A 192 7.40 7.89 23.11
C GLN A 192 8.35 6.76 22.72
N THR A 193 9.19 6.40 23.68
CA THR A 193 9.94 5.14 23.75
C THR A 193 8.94 3.98 23.87
N HIS A 194 8.11 3.80 22.84
CA HIS A 194 7.09 2.78 22.81
C HIS A 194 7.76 1.41 22.79
N LYS A 195 7.40 0.57 23.77
CA LYS A 195 7.89 -0.81 23.89
C LYS A 195 7.19 -1.78 22.92
N SER A 196 6.19 -1.29 22.18
CA SER A 196 5.33 -2.08 21.29
C SER A 196 5.36 -1.57 19.86
N GLY A 197 5.16 -2.51 18.93
CA GLY A 197 4.94 -2.27 17.51
C GLY A 197 4.14 -3.44 16.93
N LEU A 198 3.55 -3.22 15.76
CA LEU A 198 2.94 -4.32 15.01
C LEU A 198 4.02 -5.30 14.57
N GLU A 199 3.74 -6.59 14.65
CA GLU A 199 4.62 -7.57 14.00
C GLU A 199 4.44 -7.50 12.49
N ILE A 200 5.53 -7.46 11.73
CA ILE A 200 5.48 -7.59 10.27
C ILE A 200 6.26 -8.85 9.90
N THR A 201 5.57 -9.88 9.40
CA THR A 201 6.20 -11.14 8.98
C THR A 201 5.60 -11.69 7.68
N GLY A 202 6.42 -12.37 6.89
CA GLY A 202 5.99 -13.08 5.68
C GLY A 202 5.57 -12.09 4.59
N VAL A 203 6.46 -11.15 4.27
CA VAL A 203 6.26 -10.18 3.18
C VAL A 203 7.11 -10.57 1.99
N THR A 204 6.48 -10.93 0.88
CA THR A 204 7.15 -11.34 -0.35
C THR A 204 7.00 -10.28 -1.43
N TYR A 205 8.12 -9.87 -2.02
CA TYR A 205 8.23 -9.05 -3.22
C TYR A 205 8.88 -9.88 -4.32
N ARG A 206 8.18 -10.16 -5.42
CA ARG A 206 8.69 -11.03 -6.48
C ARG A 206 8.40 -10.51 -7.89
N ASP A 207 9.39 -10.58 -8.79
CA ASP A 207 9.26 -10.13 -10.19
C ASP A 207 8.76 -8.67 -10.28
N ILE A 208 9.60 -7.74 -9.82
CA ILE A 208 9.29 -6.31 -9.76
C ILE A 208 10.28 -5.53 -10.60
N LYS A 209 9.79 -4.73 -11.56
CA LYS A 209 10.65 -4.04 -12.53
C LYS A 209 10.20 -2.60 -12.67
N GLY A 210 11.12 -1.68 -12.98
CA GLY A 210 10.72 -0.33 -13.37
C GLY A 210 11.66 0.77 -12.97
N THR A 211 11.13 1.98 -12.85
CA THR A 211 11.92 3.18 -12.58
C THR A 211 11.54 3.89 -11.28
N SER A 212 12.57 4.33 -10.54
CA SER A 212 12.47 5.15 -9.33
C SER A 212 12.71 6.63 -9.63
N GLY A 213 11.84 7.48 -9.10
CA GLY A 213 12.00 8.93 -9.13
C GLY A 213 12.88 9.47 -7.99
N SER A 214 13.04 8.72 -6.90
CA SER A 214 13.92 9.08 -5.78
C SER A 214 15.22 8.26 -5.79
N LYS A 215 16.23 8.74 -5.04
CA LYS A 215 17.50 8.04 -4.83
C LYS A 215 17.29 6.74 -4.05
N VAL A 216 16.42 6.73 -3.03
CA VAL A 216 16.15 5.53 -2.20
C VAL A 216 14.91 4.83 -2.74
N ALA A 217 15.11 3.85 -3.63
CA ALA A 217 14.01 3.15 -4.29
C ALA A 217 13.32 2.10 -3.40
N ILE A 218 14.09 1.50 -2.49
CA ILE A 218 13.63 0.49 -1.54
C ILE A 218 13.98 1.02 -0.15
N ASN A 219 12.97 1.22 0.70
CA ASN A 219 13.16 1.60 2.09
C ASN A 219 12.44 0.61 3.00
N LEU A 220 13.19 -0.21 3.74
CA LEU A 220 12.66 -1.15 4.72
C LEU A 220 13.02 -0.67 6.12
N ASP A 221 12.24 0.25 6.67
CA ASP A 221 12.51 0.86 7.97
C ASP A 221 11.59 0.25 9.03
N CYS A 222 12.12 -0.78 9.69
CA CYS A 222 11.43 -1.51 10.74
C CYS A 222 11.86 -1.00 12.11
N SER A 223 10.94 -1.05 13.06
CA SER A 223 11.13 -0.52 14.42
C SER A 223 12.33 -1.19 15.08
N SER A 224 13.20 -0.43 15.74
CA SER A 224 14.35 -0.95 16.49
C SER A 224 13.94 -1.93 17.61
N ARG A 225 12.70 -1.85 18.10
CA ARG A 225 12.17 -2.74 19.15
C ARG A 225 11.51 -4.00 18.61
N LYS A 226 10.89 -3.92 17.41
CA LYS A 226 10.19 -5.04 16.79
C LYS A 226 10.45 -5.04 15.29
N GLY A 227 11.49 -5.78 14.90
CA GLY A 227 11.90 -5.89 13.51
C GLY A 227 10.87 -6.58 12.61
N CYS A 228 11.06 -6.45 11.31
CA CYS A 228 10.30 -7.20 10.32
C CYS A 228 11.04 -8.49 9.97
N TYR A 229 10.32 -9.60 9.86
CA TYR A 229 10.90 -10.93 9.63
C TYR A 229 10.32 -11.60 8.39
N ASP A 230 10.99 -12.63 7.90
CA ASP A 230 10.57 -13.42 6.73
C ASP A 230 10.25 -12.55 5.50
N ILE A 231 11.05 -11.49 5.29
CA ILE A 231 10.98 -10.69 4.08
C ILE A 231 11.70 -11.43 2.95
N ILE A 232 10.98 -11.68 1.86
CA ILE A 232 11.53 -12.32 0.67
C ILE A 232 11.52 -11.30 -0.46
N MET A 233 12.67 -11.03 -1.05
CA MET A 233 12.81 -10.19 -2.24
C MET A 233 13.48 -10.98 -3.36
N GLU A 234 12.77 -11.24 -4.45
CA GLU A 234 13.23 -12.11 -5.53
C GLU A 234 12.97 -11.45 -6.90
N ASP A 235 13.97 -11.41 -7.78
CA ASP A 235 13.87 -10.87 -9.15
C ASP A 235 13.34 -9.44 -9.20
N ILE A 236 14.07 -8.52 -8.55
CA ILE A 236 13.71 -7.11 -8.48
C ILE A 236 14.76 -6.28 -9.23
N ASN A 237 14.32 -5.46 -10.17
CA ASN A 237 15.18 -4.55 -10.92
C ASN A 237 14.56 -3.15 -11.04
N ILE A 238 15.01 -2.23 -10.19
CA ILE A 238 14.58 -0.84 -10.19
C ILE A 238 15.74 0.06 -10.62
N THR A 239 15.56 0.75 -11.72
CA THR A 239 16.53 1.69 -12.31
C THR A 239 16.09 3.13 -12.06
N PRO A 240 16.91 4.16 -12.28
CA PRO A 240 16.45 5.53 -12.09
C PRO A 240 15.61 6.00 -13.28
N VAL A 241 14.72 6.96 -13.07
CA VAL A 241 13.96 7.62 -14.16
C VAL A 241 14.88 8.41 -15.08
N SER A 242 15.95 9.00 -14.53
CA SER A 242 16.98 9.70 -15.30
C SER A 242 18.36 9.15 -14.95
N SER A 243 19.29 9.16 -15.91
CA SER A 243 20.64 8.58 -15.77
C SER A 243 21.55 9.25 -14.73
N LYS A 244 21.05 10.24 -13.98
CA LYS A 244 21.86 11.09 -13.09
C LYS A 244 22.33 10.40 -11.80
N SER A 245 21.62 9.40 -11.29
CA SER A 245 22.07 8.64 -10.12
C SER A 245 21.47 7.24 -10.05
N LYS A 246 22.28 6.24 -9.70
CA LYS A 246 21.81 4.87 -9.48
C LYS A 246 20.94 4.83 -8.20
N PRO A 247 19.75 4.20 -8.23
CA PRO A 247 18.95 4.01 -7.04
C PRO A 247 19.69 3.18 -6.00
N THR A 248 19.37 3.41 -4.73
CA THR A 248 19.88 2.69 -3.57
C THR A 248 18.73 2.06 -2.80
N ALA A 249 19.06 1.09 -1.94
CA ALA A 249 18.15 0.61 -0.91
C ALA A 249 18.64 1.05 0.47
N SER A 250 17.70 1.39 1.35
CA SER A 250 17.92 1.56 2.77
C SER A 250 17.16 0.48 3.51
N CYS A 251 17.76 -0.06 4.57
CA CYS A 251 17.00 -0.93 5.45
C CYS A 251 17.56 -0.98 6.87
N ASN A 252 16.64 -1.14 7.82
CA ASN A 252 16.86 -1.09 9.24
C ASN A 252 15.96 -2.13 9.93
N ASN A 253 16.55 -2.95 10.81
CA ASN A 253 15.91 -4.05 11.54
C ASN A 253 14.96 -4.94 10.70
N ALA A 254 15.30 -5.16 9.43
CA ALA A 254 14.56 -5.97 8.49
C ALA A 254 15.36 -7.25 8.20
N HIS A 255 14.70 -8.41 8.34
CA HIS A 255 15.34 -9.73 8.29
C HIS A 255 14.65 -10.61 7.25
N GLY A 256 15.44 -11.36 6.51
CA GLY A 256 14.96 -12.18 5.42
C GLY A 256 16.02 -12.44 4.37
N ARG A 257 15.60 -12.66 3.12
CA ARG A 257 16.49 -12.99 2.01
C ARG A 257 16.21 -12.15 0.76
N ALA A 258 17.28 -11.82 0.04
CA ALA A 258 17.23 -11.18 -1.27
C ALA A 258 17.99 -12.00 -2.32
N THR A 259 17.34 -12.29 -3.46
CA THR A 259 17.93 -13.03 -4.60
C THR A 259 17.65 -12.25 -5.88
N SER A 260 18.69 -11.92 -6.65
CA SER A 260 18.56 -11.14 -7.89
C SER A 260 17.84 -9.79 -7.67
N VAL A 261 18.30 -9.00 -6.69
CA VAL A 261 17.68 -7.73 -6.30
C VAL A 261 18.62 -6.54 -6.59
N LEU A 262 18.14 -5.61 -7.41
CA LEU A 262 18.73 -4.32 -7.72
C LEU A 262 17.71 -3.20 -7.47
N PRO A 263 18.02 -2.18 -6.65
CA PRO A 263 19.27 -2.01 -5.88
C PRO A 263 19.44 -3.04 -4.76
N LYS A 264 20.70 -3.40 -4.44
CA LYS A 264 21.02 -4.37 -3.37
C LYS A 264 20.47 -3.90 -2.02
N VAL A 265 19.85 -4.79 -1.25
CA VAL A 265 19.24 -4.51 0.07
C VAL A 265 20.09 -5.11 1.18
N PRO A 266 21.00 -4.35 1.83
CA PRO A 266 22.11 -4.93 2.61
C PRO A 266 21.73 -5.84 3.78
N CYS A 267 20.66 -5.51 4.51
CA CYS A 267 20.20 -6.28 5.67
C CYS A 267 19.58 -7.64 5.31
N LEU A 268 19.09 -7.82 4.07
CA LEU A 268 18.48 -9.07 3.60
C LEU A 268 19.49 -10.01 2.92
N LEU A 269 20.79 -9.70 3.01
CA LEU A 269 21.86 -10.47 2.36
C LEU A 269 22.61 -11.42 3.32
N LYS A 270 22.17 -11.57 4.57
CA LYS A 270 22.85 -12.45 5.54
C LYS A 270 22.29 -13.88 5.50
N LYS A 271 23.21 -14.85 5.33
CA LYS A 271 22.98 -16.29 5.49
C LYS A 271 22.27 -16.58 6.83
N PRO A 272 21.40 -17.61 6.89
CA PRO A 272 20.91 -18.07 8.17
C PRO A 272 22.11 -18.37 9.06
N LEU A 273 22.11 -17.81 10.27
CA LEU A 273 22.98 -18.31 11.33
C LEU A 273 22.63 -19.79 11.46
N GLY A 274 23.54 -20.65 11.02
CA GLY A 274 23.44 -22.08 11.26
C GLY A 274 23.32 -22.29 12.76
N PHE A 275 22.31 -23.04 13.17
CA PHE A 275 22.35 -23.70 14.45
C PHE A 275 23.57 -24.65 14.41
N TYR A 276 24.60 -24.31 15.20
CA TYR A 276 25.61 -25.27 15.66
C TYR A 276 25.14 -25.84 16.99
#